data_AF-A0A4Q3D4C4-F1
#
_entry.id   AF-A0A4Q3D4C4-F1
#
_cell.length_a   1.000
_cell.length_b   1.000
_cell.length_c   1.000
_cell.angle_alpha   90.00
_cell.angle_beta   90.00
_cell.angle_gamma   90.00
#
_symmetry.space_group_name_H-M   'P 1'
#
loop_
_entity.id
_entity.type
_entity.pdbx_description
1 polymer ?
#
loop_
_entity_poly.entity_id
_entity_poly.type
_entity_poly.pdbx_seq_one_letter_code
_entity_poly.pdbx_strand_id
1 'polypeptide(L)'
;MNSIKQHNFNDYRSAIVKVTMLYFMGIFLLRLCSRALPFQLNQPVLHNVNFDFTEGIFVASGLSGFLLQNTVANWIFSLSLFLLPVLCFFKSSARWPFVLFSLVFFIYTLFNNLYVTHQQHYLHFAWIISIPFVARPGKGFDLLWQGVRYYACWFYTMAFLLKVINGSFFQEAFGEITIKTQMASYIFAHPHSVQTHLYTWLLQHPFWLNAGAKFTFLLEGVFIIGFFTRKSDKWLTCAGFLIFAFTAFSSDVFFIEQFVAITIAFTSPAVWQKWGRWLSFKSASEDKVYHCN
;
A
#
# COMPACT_ATOMS: atom_id res chain seq x y z
N MET A 1 34.13 -9.53 19.22
CA MET A 1 32.70 -9.40 18.89
C MET A 1 32.38 -7.93 18.67
N ASN A 2 32.32 -7.47 17.41
CA ASN A 2 31.86 -6.12 17.11
C ASN A 2 30.38 -6.05 17.49
N SER A 3 30.01 -5.24 18.49
CA SER A 3 28.60 -4.99 18.77
C SER A 3 27.99 -4.40 17.52
N ILE A 4 27.13 -5.16 16.84
CA ILE A 4 26.33 -4.64 15.74
C ILE A 4 25.52 -3.51 16.38
N LYS A 5 25.89 -2.26 16.13
CA LYS A 5 25.08 -1.11 16.53
C LYS A 5 23.71 -1.34 15.95
N GLN A 6 22.74 -1.69 16.79
CA GLN A 6 21.36 -1.77 16.37
C GLN A 6 20.96 -0.35 15.97
N HIS A 7 20.75 -0.13 14.68
CA HIS A 7 20.25 1.14 14.18
C HIS A 7 18.84 1.35 14.72
N ASN A 8 18.64 2.44 15.45
CA ASN A 8 17.35 2.83 16.00
C ASN A 8 16.62 3.71 14.97
N PHE A 9 15.52 3.22 14.40
CA PHE A 9 14.75 3.99 13.42
C PHE A 9 14.12 5.25 14.01
N ASN A 10 13.99 5.32 15.34
CA ASN A 10 13.50 6.52 16.02
C ASN A 10 14.34 7.77 15.71
N ASP A 11 15.64 7.61 15.50
CA ASP A 11 16.55 8.72 15.16
C ASP A 11 16.20 9.36 13.80
N TYR A 12 15.55 8.59 12.92
CA TYR A 12 15.13 9.02 11.60
C TYR A 12 13.61 9.25 11.48
N ARG A 13 12.87 9.18 12.59
CA ARG A 13 11.41 9.19 12.61
C ARG A 13 10.81 10.37 11.85
N SER A 14 11.37 11.58 11.98
CA SER A 14 10.86 12.77 11.27
C SER A 14 10.97 12.64 9.75
N ALA A 15 12.09 12.11 9.24
CA ALA A 15 12.28 11.87 7.81
C ALA A 15 11.30 10.80 7.29
N ILE A 16 11.16 9.71 8.05
CA ILE A 16 10.23 8.62 7.75
C ILE A 16 8.80 9.14 7.67
N VAL A 17 8.34 9.92 8.66
CA VAL A 17 7.03 10.56 8.66
C VAL A 17 6.83 11.39 7.41
N LYS A 18 7.77 12.31 7.09
CA LYS A 18 7.62 13.23 5.97
C LYS A 18 7.50 12.50 4.63
N VAL A 19 8.37 11.54 4.36
CA VAL A 19 8.32 10.73 3.13
C VAL A 19 7.02 9.93 3.06
N THR A 20 6.61 9.33 4.18
CA THR A 20 5.40 8.52 4.22
C THR A 20 4.13 9.36 4.04
N MET A 21 4.08 10.56 4.61
CA MET A 21 2.96 11.49 4.40
C MET A 21 2.91 12.02 2.96
N LEU A 22 4.05 12.29 2.32
CA LEU A 22 4.11 12.62 0.90
C LEU A 22 3.58 11.47 0.03
N TYR A 23 3.91 10.24 0.38
CA TYR A 23 3.34 9.06 -0.27
C TYR A 23 1.81 9.03 -0.17
N PHE A 24 1.25 9.24 1.02
CA PHE A 24 -0.21 9.30 1.19
C PHE A 24 -0.86 10.46 0.43
N MET A 25 -0.24 11.65 0.42
CA MET A 25 -0.71 12.75 -0.41
C MET A 25 -0.75 12.35 -1.90
N GLY A 26 0.29 11.66 -2.39
CA GLY A 26 0.33 11.09 -3.73
C GLY A 26 -0.81 10.11 -4.00
N ILE A 27 -1.12 9.21 -3.05
CA ILE A 27 -2.27 8.30 -3.15
C ILE A 27 -3.55 9.11 -3.31
N PHE A 28 -3.81 10.09 -2.45
CA PHE A 28 -5.08 10.84 -2.51
C PHE A 28 -5.20 11.71 -3.75
N LEU A 29 -4.09 12.26 -4.26
CA LEU A 29 -4.08 12.94 -5.56
C LEU A 29 -4.43 11.98 -6.70
N LEU A 30 -3.84 10.78 -6.70
CA LEU A 30 -4.20 9.73 -7.67
C LEU A 30 -5.69 9.40 -7.58
N ARG A 31 -6.22 9.22 -6.36
CA ARG A 31 -7.65 8.91 -6.14
C ARG A 31 -8.58 10.05 -6.56
N LEU A 32 -8.19 11.30 -6.36
CA LEU A 32 -8.91 12.47 -6.83
C LEU A 32 -8.99 12.48 -8.37
N CYS A 33 -7.88 12.20 -9.05
CA CYS A 33 -7.83 12.12 -10.51
C CYS A 33 -8.64 10.92 -11.05
N SER A 34 -8.59 9.78 -10.37
CA SER A 34 -9.33 8.56 -10.74
C SER A 34 -10.80 8.57 -10.32
N ARG A 35 -11.31 9.66 -9.74
CA ARG A 35 -12.70 9.78 -9.24
C ARG A 35 -13.07 8.71 -8.21
N ALA A 36 -12.09 8.29 -7.41
CA ALA A 36 -12.20 7.18 -6.45
C ALA A 36 -12.35 7.67 -4.99
N LEU A 37 -12.56 8.97 -4.78
CA LEU A 37 -12.84 9.51 -3.46
C LEU A 37 -14.35 9.46 -3.17
N PRO A 38 -14.75 9.33 -1.89
CA PRO A 38 -16.15 9.14 -1.54
C PRO A 38 -17.08 10.23 -2.13
N PHE A 39 -16.65 11.49 -2.21
CA PHE A 39 -17.52 12.59 -2.66
C PHE A 39 -17.74 12.60 -4.17
N GLN A 40 -16.90 11.87 -4.91
CA GLN A 40 -16.98 11.71 -6.35
C GLN A 40 -17.82 10.49 -6.75
N LEU A 41 -18.13 9.63 -5.78
CA LEU A 41 -18.99 8.47 -6.01
C LEU A 41 -20.45 8.91 -5.99
N ASN A 42 -21.18 8.61 -7.06
CA ASN A 42 -22.61 8.88 -7.20
C ASN A 42 -23.48 7.94 -6.34
N GLN A 43 -23.18 7.83 -5.04
CA GLN A 43 -23.90 6.98 -4.08
C GLN A 43 -24.09 5.53 -4.56
N PRO A 44 -23.00 4.78 -4.81
CA PRO A 44 -23.08 3.40 -5.26
C PRO A 44 -23.90 2.54 -4.29
N VAL A 45 -24.93 1.88 -4.83
CA VAL A 45 -25.80 0.98 -4.06
C VAL A 45 -25.25 -0.45 -4.06
N LEU A 46 -24.58 -0.84 -5.15
CA LEU A 46 -23.98 -2.16 -5.30
C LEU A 46 -22.69 -2.23 -4.49
N HIS A 47 -22.61 -3.26 -3.65
CA HIS A 47 -21.42 -3.62 -2.89
C HIS A 47 -21.36 -5.13 -2.74
N ASN A 48 -20.16 -5.65 -2.51
CA ASN A 48 -19.97 -7.07 -2.27
C ASN A 48 -19.07 -7.25 -1.03
N VAL A 49 -19.65 -7.83 0.02
CA VAL A 49 -18.97 -8.13 1.29
C VAL A 49 -18.22 -9.48 1.23
N ASN A 50 -18.61 -10.38 0.31
CA ASN A 50 -18.11 -11.76 0.24
C ASN A 50 -17.98 -12.41 1.64
N PHE A 51 -16.82 -12.98 1.97
CA PHE A 51 -16.51 -13.60 3.26
C PHE A 51 -15.59 -12.73 4.14
N ASP A 52 -15.55 -11.40 3.93
CA ASP A 52 -14.75 -10.50 4.77
C ASP A 52 -15.60 -10.00 5.96
N PHE A 53 -15.30 -10.54 7.15
CA PHE A 53 -15.98 -10.15 8.39
C PHE A 53 -15.76 -8.67 8.75
N THR A 54 -14.62 -8.09 8.41
CA THR A 54 -14.29 -6.69 8.74
C THR A 54 -15.22 -5.76 7.98
N GLU A 55 -15.44 -6.06 6.71
CA GLU A 55 -16.36 -5.31 5.88
C GLU A 55 -17.81 -5.56 6.23
N GLY A 56 -18.15 -6.80 6.60
CA GLY A 56 -19.48 -7.13 7.12
C GLY A 56 -19.83 -6.29 8.34
N ILE A 57 -18.88 -6.14 9.28
CA ILE A 57 -19.03 -5.27 10.45
C ILE A 57 -19.15 -3.80 10.03
N PHE A 58 -18.34 -3.36 9.06
CA PHE A 58 -18.39 -1.99 8.57
C PHE A 58 -19.74 -1.63 7.93
N VAL A 59 -20.32 -2.53 7.13
CA VAL A 59 -21.67 -2.37 6.58
C VAL A 59 -22.72 -2.42 7.70
N ALA A 60 -22.64 -3.41 8.60
CA ALA A 60 -23.59 -3.57 9.69
C ALA A 60 -23.59 -2.39 10.68
N SER A 61 -22.46 -1.69 10.83
CA SER A 61 -22.37 -0.49 11.66
C SER A 61 -23.17 0.70 11.14
N GLY A 62 -23.61 0.66 9.88
CA GLY A 62 -24.28 1.77 9.20
C GLY A 62 -23.33 2.90 8.77
N LEU A 63 -22.03 2.81 9.07
CA LEU A 63 -21.06 3.85 8.77
C LEU A 63 -20.87 4.05 7.26
N SER A 64 -20.86 2.95 6.50
CA SER A 64 -20.79 3.01 5.04
C SER A 64 -22.01 3.73 4.43
N GLY A 65 -23.21 3.39 4.89
CA GLY A 65 -24.46 4.04 4.48
C GLY A 65 -24.50 5.52 4.85
N PHE A 66 -24.06 5.88 6.05
CA PHE A 66 -23.97 7.27 6.49
C PHE A 66 -23.04 8.11 5.59
N LEU A 67 -21.86 7.59 5.26
CA LEU A 67 -20.91 8.27 4.37
C LEU A 67 -21.43 8.42 2.92
N LEU A 68 -22.21 7.44 2.43
CA LEU A 68 -22.80 7.50 1.09
C LEU A 68 -23.98 8.47 1.00
N GLN A 69 -24.89 8.41 1.98
CA GLN A 69 -26.16 9.12 1.91
C GLN A 69 -26.06 10.57 2.38
N ASN A 70 -25.06 10.90 3.23
CA ASN A 70 -24.87 12.25 3.74
C ASN A 70 -23.76 12.98 2.98
N THR A 71 -24.15 13.88 2.08
CA THR A 71 -23.23 14.69 1.27
C THR A 71 -22.21 15.46 2.12
N VAL A 72 -22.63 16.07 3.23
CA VAL A 72 -21.74 16.86 4.09
C VAL A 72 -20.70 15.97 4.77
N ALA A 73 -21.14 14.83 5.33
CA ALA A 73 -20.23 13.87 5.95
C ALA A 73 -19.18 13.36 4.94
N ASN A 74 -19.61 13.11 3.71
CA ASN A 74 -18.76 12.67 2.63
C ASN A 74 -17.66 13.70 2.26
N TRP A 75 -18.05 14.98 2.11
CA TRP A 75 -17.10 16.06 1.88
C TRP A 75 -16.10 16.23 3.03
N ILE A 76 -16.58 16.21 4.27
CA ILE A 76 -15.72 16.32 5.46
C ILE A 76 -14.74 15.14 5.52
N PHE A 77 -15.23 13.93 5.30
CA PHE A 77 -14.40 12.73 5.29
C PHE A 77 -13.32 12.79 4.20
N SER A 78 -13.72 13.16 2.99
CA SER A 78 -12.80 13.31 1.85
C SER A 78 -11.77 14.41 2.08
N LEU A 79 -12.17 15.56 2.62
CA LEU A 79 -11.25 16.64 2.97
C LEU A 79 -10.29 16.22 4.09
N SER A 80 -10.76 15.43 5.06
CA SER A 80 -9.92 14.89 6.13
C SER A 80 -8.80 13.99 5.62
N LEU A 81 -9.04 13.22 4.55
CA LEU A 81 -8.01 12.40 3.89
C LEU A 81 -6.84 13.26 3.36
N PHE A 82 -7.09 14.50 2.94
CA PHE A 82 -6.03 15.41 2.49
C PHE A 82 -5.40 16.21 3.63
N LEU A 83 -6.22 16.75 4.53
CA LEU A 83 -5.73 17.63 5.59
C LEU A 83 -4.90 16.89 6.64
N LEU A 84 -5.24 15.64 6.97
CA LEU A 84 -4.56 14.89 8.01
C LEU A 84 -3.10 14.51 7.65
N PRO A 85 -2.77 14.00 6.45
CA PRO A 85 -1.38 13.82 6.02
C PRO A 85 -0.58 15.13 6.05
N VAL A 86 -1.18 16.26 5.65
CA VAL A 86 -0.53 17.58 5.69
C VAL A 86 -0.23 17.98 7.13
N LEU A 87 -1.20 17.82 8.03
CA LEU A 87 -1.02 18.07 9.44
C LEU A 87 0.07 17.16 10.04
N CYS A 88 0.07 15.87 9.71
CA CYS A 88 1.06 14.89 10.16
C CYS A 88 2.47 15.21 9.62
N PHE A 89 2.57 15.72 8.39
CA PHE A 89 3.83 16.13 7.77
C PHE A 89 4.50 17.27 8.55
N PHE A 90 3.73 18.29 8.94
CA PHE A 90 4.25 19.42 9.70
C PHE A 90 4.39 19.12 11.20
N LYS A 91 3.41 18.44 11.81
CA LYS A 91 3.41 18.10 13.24
C LYS A 91 3.94 16.69 13.51
N SER A 92 5.13 16.41 13.00
CA SER A 92 5.73 15.06 13.09
C SER A 92 5.90 14.52 14.52
N SER A 93 6.00 15.39 15.54
CA SER A 93 6.11 15.00 16.95
C SER A 93 4.77 14.66 17.63
N ALA A 94 3.65 15.19 17.10
CA ALA A 94 2.34 15.04 17.73
C ALA A 94 1.71 13.68 17.39
N ARG A 95 1.26 12.93 18.40
CA ARG A 95 0.68 11.58 18.22
C ARG A 95 -0.74 11.59 17.64
N TRP A 96 -1.60 12.48 18.15
CA TRP A 96 -3.04 12.46 17.85
C TRP A 96 -3.38 12.63 16.36
N PRO A 97 -2.69 13.48 15.58
CA PRO A 97 -2.90 13.54 14.13
C PRO A 97 -2.72 12.18 13.45
N PHE A 98 -1.74 11.36 13.87
CA PHE A 98 -1.52 10.03 13.30
C PHE A 98 -2.59 9.03 13.69
N VAL A 99 -3.11 9.08 14.93
CA VAL A 99 -4.24 8.25 15.36
C VAL A 99 -5.45 8.54 14.48
N LEU A 100 -5.80 9.82 14.35
CA LEU A 100 -6.95 10.25 13.56
C LEU A 100 -6.75 9.91 12.07
N PHE A 101 -5.56 10.16 11.53
CA PHE A 101 -5.21 9.79 10.16
C PHE A 101 -5.35 8.29 9.91
N SER A 102 -4.76 7.45 10.78
CA SER A 102 -4.79 5.99 10.62
C SER A 102 -6.22 5.45 10.67
N LEU A 103 -7.08 6.00 11.55
CA LEU A 103 -8.49 5.63 11.64
C LEU A 103 -9.30 6.07 10.41
N VAL A 104 -9.15 7.33 10.00
CA VAL A 104 -9.84 7.86 8.80
C VAL A 104 -9.39 7.09 7.56
N PHE A 105 -8.10 6.80 7.43
CA PHE A 105 -7.57 6.04 6.32
C PHE A 105 -8.01 4.58 6.35
N PHE A 106 -8.10 3.94 7.52
CA PHE A 106 -8.66 2.59 7.66
C PHE A 106 -10.10 2.53 7.14
N ILE A 107 -10.96 3.46 7.58
CA ILE A 107 -12.34 3.57 7.09
C ILE A 107 -12.35 3.74 5.57
N TYR A 108 -11.45 4.56 5.03
CA TYR A 108 -11.33 4.73 3.59
C TYR A 108 -10.89 3.43 2.89
N THR A 109 -9.99 2.64 3.46
CA THR A 109 -9.59 1.36 2.88
C THR A 109 -10.76 0.39 2.76
N LEU A 110 -11.60 0.27 3.81
CA LEU A 110 -12.81 -0.56 3.79
C LEU A 110 -13.82 -0.05 2.75
N PHE A 111 -14.05 1.27 2.75
CA PHE A 111 -14.97 1.91 1.81
C PHE A 111 -14.53 1.72 0.35
N ASN A 112 -13.24 1.96 0.05
CA ASN A 112 -12.69 1.77 -1.28
C ASN A 112 -12.77 0.29 -1.70
N ASN A 113 -12.51 -0.64 -0.78
CA ASN A 113 -12.56 -2.06 -1.10
C ASN A 113 -13.98 -2.56 -1.44
N LEU A 114 -14.98 -2.08 -0.72
CA LEU A 114 -16.39 -2.40 -0.96
C LEU A 114 -16.95 -1.80 -2.25
N TYR A 115 -16.73 -0.50 -2.46
CA TYR A 115 -17.46 0.28 -3.47
C TYR A 115 -16.67 0.62 -4.74
N VAL A 116 -15.34 0.63 -4.67
CA VAL A 116 -14.51 1.05 -5.81
C VAL A 116 -13.81 -0.15 -6.44
N THR A 117 -13.24 -1.03 -5.62
CA THR A 117 -12.30 -2.04 -6.11
C THR A 117 -12.78 -3.46 -5.96
N HIS A 118 -13.96 -3.64 -5.36
CA HIS A 118 -14.63 -4.93 -5.23
C HIS A 118 -13.69 -6.05 -4.76
N GLN A 119 -13.05 -5.88 -3.59
CA GLN A 119 -12.18 -6.88 -2.95
C GLN A 119 -10.75 -7.04 -3.49
N GLN A 120 -10.17 -6.03 -4.15
CA GLN A 120 -8.74 -6.11 -4.54
C GLN A 120 -7.75 -5.75 -3.42
N HIS A 121 -8.19 -5.24 -2.27
CA HIS A 121 -7.42 -5.00 -1.04
C HIS A 121 -6.08 -4.22 -1.15
N TYR A 122 -5.76 -3.54 -2.25
CA TYR A 122 -4.41 -2.97 -2.46
C TYR A 122 -4.03 -1.80 -1.54
N LEU A 123 -4.97 -1.17 -0.81
CA LEU A 123 -4.67 -0.10 0.17
C LEU A 123 -4.34 -0.62 1.57
N HIS A 124 -4.51 -1.90 1.87
CA HIS A 124 -4.32 -2.43 3.23
C HIS A 124 -2.87 -2.28 3.68
N PHE A 125 -1.90 -2.55 2.80
CA PHE A 125 -0.50 -2.39 3.19
C PHE A 125 -0.13 -0.91 3.39
N ALA A 126 -0.69 0.00 2.59
CA ALA A 126 -0.57 1.42 2.83
C ALA A 126 -1.08 1.79 4.22
N TRP A 127 -2.21 1.22 4.67
CA TRP A 127 -2.74 1.49 6.00
C TRP A 127 -1.81 0.98 7.11
N ILE A 128 -1.28 -0.24 6.98
CA ILE A 128 -0.32 -0.81 7.94
C ILE A 128 0.91 0.09 8.13
N ILE A 129 1.40 0.74 7.06
CA ILE A 129 2.52 1.69 7.14
C ILE A 129 2.21 2.92 8.02
N SER A 130 0.94 3.27 8.21
CA SER A 130 0.55 4.37 9.11
C SER A 130 0.64 4.02 10.60
N ILE A 131 0.53 2.73 10.94
CA ILE A 131 0.41 2.24 12.33
C ILE A 131 1.62 2.60 13.20
N PRO A 132 2.89 2.48 12.75
CA PRO A 132 4.04 2.85 13.56
C PRO A 132 3.97 4.28 14.13
N PHE A 133 3.41 5.23 13.39
CA PHE A 133 3.34 6.63 13.82
C PHE A 133 2.32 6.88 14.93
N VAL A 134 1.40 5.93 15.17
CA VAL A 134 0.49 5.94 16.32
C VAL A 134 1.25 5.68 17.62
N ALA A 135 2.41 5.01 17.59
CA ALA A 135 3.23 4.83 18.78
C ALA A 135 3.94 6.13 19.17
N ARG A 136 4.18 6.28 20.48
CA ARG A 136 5.06 7.34 21.00
C ARG A 136 6.49 7.14 20.47
N PRO A 137 7.25 8.23 20.26
CA PRO A 137 8.67 8.12 19.92
C PRO A 137 9.43 7.22 20.91
N GLY A 138 10.37 6.43 20.40
CA GLY A 138 11.17 5.49 21.17
C GLY A 138 11.04 4.05 20.66
N LYS A 139 11.18 3.09 21.58
CA LYS A 139 11.25 1.66 21.26
C LYS A 139 9.98 1.11 20.58
N GLY A 140 8.80 1.64 20.94
CA GLY A 140 7.53 1.21 20.34
C GLY A 140 7.46 1.53 18.85
N PHE A 141 7.82 2.76 18.46
CA PHE A 141 7.91 3.15 17.06
C PHE A 141 8.93 2.28 16.30
N ASP A 142 10.12 2.09 16.88
CA ASP A 142 11.18 1.29 16.26
C ASP A 142 10.74 -0.16 15.99
N LEU A 143 10.13 -0.82 16.96
CA LEU A 143 9.60 -2.18 16.80
C LEU A 143 8.49 -2.26 15.74
N LEU A 144 7.53 -1.34 15.77
CA LEU A 144 6.44 -1.33 14.78
C LEU A 144 6.95 -1.04 13.37
N TRP A 145 7.91 -0.12 13.22
CA TRP A 145 8.53 0.18 11.94
C TRP A 145 9.27 -1.03 11.36
N GLN A 146 10.00 -1.76 12.21
CA GLN A 146 10.58 -3.04 11.82
C GLN A 146 9.51 -4.09 11.48
N GLY A 147 8.37 -4.07 12.18
CA GLY A 147 7.20 -4.90 11.91
C GLY A 147 6.62 -4.70 10.50
N VAL A 148 6.58 -3.47 9.98
CA VAL A 148 6.12 -3.16 8.61
C VAL A 148 6.90 -3.96 7.57
N ARG A 149 8.23 -4.05 7.71
CA ARG A 149 9.08 -4.85 6.83
C ARG A 149 8.69 -6.33 6.87
N TYR A 150 8.46 -6.89 8.06
CA TYR A 150 8.05 -8.28 8.20
C TYR A 150 6.64 -8.53 7.68
N TYR A 151 5.74 -7.55 7.78
CA TYR A 151 4.43 -7.62 7.14
C TYR A 151 4.55 -7.71 5.63
N ALA A 152 5.45 -6.95 4.99
CA ALA A 152 5.71 -7.08 3.55
C ALA A 152 6.21 -8.48 3.17
N CYS A 153 7.11 -9.05 3.98
CA CYS A 153 7.60 -10.42 3.78
C CYS A 153 6.47 -11.45 3.93
N TRP A 154 5.65 -11.28 4.96
CA TRP A 154 4.48 -12.11 5.22
C TRP A 154 3.46 -12.04 4.10
N PHE A 155 3.12 -10.85 3.62
CA PHE A 155 2.15 -10.63 2.56
C PHE A 155 2.51 -11.44 1.30
N TYR A 156 3.73 -11.31 0.80
CA TYR A 156 4.15 -12.05 -0.40
C TYR A 156 4.38 -13.53 -0.14
N THR A 157 4.87 -13.90 1.04
CA THR A 157 4.98 -15.32 1.41
C THR A 157 3.60 -15.97 1.44
N MET A 158 2.57 -15.30 1.96
CA MET A 158 1.20 -15.80 1.94
C MET A 158 0.63 -15.86 0.53
N ALA A 159 0.90 -14.87 -0.32
CA ALA A 159 0.52 -14.93 -1.73
C ALA A 159 1.14 -16.14 -2.44
N PHE A 160 2.42 -16.44 -2.17
CA PHE A 160 3.11 -17.62 -2.65
C PHE A 160 2.48 -18.92 -2.12
N LEU A 161 2.29 -19.03 -0.80
CA LEU A 161 1.72 -20.23 -0.17
C LEU A 161 0.29 -20.52 -0.66
N LEU A 162 -0.56 -19.50 -0.79
CA LEU A 162 -1.92 -19.68 -1.31
C LEU A 162 -1.90 -20.17 -2.77
N LYS A 163 -0.95 -19.69 -3.59
CA LYS A 163 -0.75 -20.18 -4.95
C LYS A 163 -0.26 -21.64 -4.98
N VAL A 164 0.61 -22.03 -4.04
CA VAL A 164 1.02 -23.44 -3.87
C VAL A 164 -0.18 -24.31 -3.49
N ILE A 165 -0.93 -23.91 -2.46
CA ILE A 165 -2.07 -24.67 -1.92
C ILE A 165 -3.16 -24.86 -2.99
N ASN A 166 -3.47 -23.81 -3.76
CA ASN A 166 -4.47 -23.87 -4.82
C ASN A 166 -3.93 -24.46 -6.13
N GLY A 167 -2.66 -24.87 -6.16
CA GLY A 167 -2.02 -25.50 -7.32
C GLY A 167 -1.88 -24.59 -8.53
N SER A 168 -1.94 -23.26 -8.39
CA SER A 168 -1.91 -22.34 -9.52
C SER A 168 -0.60 -22.39 -10.31
N PHE A 169 0.51 -22.76 -9.65
CA PHE A 169 1.80 -22.94 -10.31
C PHE A 169 1.83 -24.15 -11.26
N PHE A 170 1.07 -25.20 -10.94
CA PHE A 170 1.02 -26.43 -11.72
C PHE A 170 0.04 -26.35 -12.89
N GLN A 171 -0.82 -25.33 -12.93
CA GLN A 171 -1.72 -25.08 -14.05
C GLN A 171 -0.95 -24.43 -15.19
N GLU A 172 -0.85 -25.12 -16.32
CA GLU A 172 -0.07 -24.66 -17.47
C GLU A 172 -0.57 -23.33 -18.03
N ALA A 173 -1.89 -23.15 -18.10
CA ALA A 173 -2.56 -21.98 -18.68
C ALA A 173 -2.99 -20.92 -17.64
N PHE A 174 -2.40 -20.91 -16.44
CA PHE A 174 -2.87 -20.04 -15.34
C PHE A 174 -2.85 -18.54 -15.70
N GLY A 175 -1.79 -18.07 -16.36
CA GLY A 175 -1.67 -16.66 -16.75
C GLY A 175 -2.70 -16.26 -17.80
N GLU A 176 -2.94 -17.14 -18.78
CA GLU A 176 -3.97 -16.95 -19.80
C GLU A 176 -5.38 -16.89 -19.20
N ILE A 177 -5.72 -17.84 -18.32
CA ILE A 177 -7.01 -17.87 -17.61
C ILE A 177 -7.19 -16.59 -16.79
N THR A 178 -6.13 -16.12 -16.15
CA THR A 178 -6.17 -14.88 -15.35
C THR A 178 -6.51 -13.67 -16.22
N ILE A 179 -5.83 -13.44 -17.34
CA ILE A 179 -6.17 -12.32 -18.26
C ILE A 179 -7.60 -12.46 -18.78
N LYS A 180 -8.01 -13.66 -19.22
CA LYS A 180 -9.38 -13.86 -19.72
C LYS A 180 -10.42 -13.50 -18.67
N THR A 181 -10.18 -13.88 -17.41
CA THR A 181 -11.10 -13.60 -16.31
C THR A 181 -11.13 -12.12 -15.94
N GLN A 182 -9.97 -11.46 -15.91
CA GLN A 182 -9.88 -10.05 -15.47
C GLN A 182 -10.29 -9.07 -16.58
N MET A 183 -9.89 -9.33 -17.84
CA MET A 183 -9.95 -8.35 -18.92
C MET A 183 -11.08 -8.57 -19.93
N ALA A 184 -11.85 -9.66 -19.84
CA ALA A 184 -12.92 -9.93 -20.81
C ALA A 184 -13.93 -8.79 -20.92
N SER A 185 -14.37 -8.22 -19.79
CA SER A 185 -15.32 -7.11 -19.78
C SER A 185 -14.74 -5.84 -20.41
N TYR A 186 -13.48 -5.54 -20.11
CA TYR A 186 -12.79 -4.37 -20.67
C TYR A 186 -12.61 -4.49 -22.19
N ILE A 187 -12.13 -5.65 -22.67
CA ILE A 187 -11.93 -5.92 -24.10
C ILE A 187 -13.26 -5.80 -24.86
N PHE A 188 -14.34 -6.32 -24.29
CA PHE A 188 -15.68 -6.22 -24.88
C PHE A 188 -16.17 -4.77 -24.95
N ALA A 189 -15.98 -3.99 -23.89
CA ALA A 189 -16.46 -2.60 -23.83
C ALA A 189 -15.60 -1.62 -24.66
N HIS A 190 -14.30 -1.91 -24.86
CA HIS A 190 -13.35 -1.02 -25.53
C HIS A 190 -12.54 -1.75 -26.61
N PRO A 191 -13.18 -2.26 -27.68
CA PRO A 191 -12.54 -3.15 -28.66
C PRO A 191 -11.38 -2.51 -29.44
N HIS A 192 -11.34 -1.18 -29.53
CA HIS A 192 -10.35 -0.42 -30.31
C HIS A 192 -9.30 0.30 -29.46
N SER A 193 -9.23 0.01 -28.15
CA SER A 193 -8.22 0.65 -27.30
C SER A 193 -6.84 -0.01 -27.48
N VAL A 194 -5.78 0.77 -27.25
CA VAL A 194 -4.39 0.27 -27.26
C VAL A 194 -4.21 -0.89 -26.30
N GLN A 195 -4.85 -0.80 -25.13
CA GLN A 195 -4.82 -1.85 -24.10
C GLN A 195 -5.49 -3.15 -24.60
N THR A 196 -6.63 -3.04 -25.29
CA THR A 196 -7.28 -4.21 -25.92
C THR A 196 -6.42 -4.85 -27.00
N HIS A 197 -5.74 -4.05 -27.84
CA HIS A 197 -4.81 -4.58 -28.83
C HIS A 197 -3.65 -5.33 -28.18
N LEU A 198 -3.08 -4.79 -27.10
CA LEU A 198 -2.01 -5.43 -26.34
C LEU A 198 -2.47 -6.77 -25.72
N TYR A 199 -3.62 -6.80 -25.04
CA TYR A 199 -4.12 -8.04 -24.45
C TYR A 199 -4.54 -9.08 -25.48
N THR A 200 -5.10 -8.64 -26.61
CA THR A 200 -5.43 -9.56 -27.71
C THR A 200 -4.16 -10.19 -28.29
N TRP A 201 -3.08 -9.41 -28.46
CA TRP A 201 -1.78 -9.94 -28.86
C TRP A 201 -1.21 -10.92 -27.82
N LEU A 202 -1.32 -10.60 -26.53
CA LEU A 202 -0.87 -11.48 -25.44
C LEU A 202 -1.65 -12.80 -25.40
N LEU A 203 -2.96 -12.76 -25.64
CA LEU A 203 -3.82 -13.95 -25.72
C LEU A 203 -3.47 -14.83 -26.94
N GLN A 204 -2.94 -14.25 -28.01
CA GLN A 204 -2.40 -14.99 -29.15
C GLN A 204 -1.01 -15.60 -28.86
N HIS A 205 -0.32 -15.13 -27.82
CA HIS A 205 1.00 -15.58 -27.41
C HIS A 205 1.02 -16.00 -25.94
N PRO A 206 0.27 -17.06 -25.57
CA PRO A 206 0.03 -17.44 -24.17
C PRO A 206 1.30 -17.80 -23.39
N PHE A 207 2.39 -18.15 -24.07
CA PHE A 207 3.71 -18.34 -23.46
C PHE A 207 4.10 -17.19 -22.54
N TRP A 208 3.93 -15.93 -22.98
CA TRP A 208 4.33 -14.76 -22.19
C TRP A 208 3.48 -14.58 -20.94
N LEU A 209 2.17 -14.83 -21.04
CA LEU A 209 1.26 -14.76 -19.90
C LEU A 209 1.59 -15.82 -18.85
N ASN A 210 1.79 -17.06 -19.28
CA ASN A 210 2.06 -18.18 -18.38
C ASN A 210 3.48 -18.09 -17.78
N ALA A 211 4.47 -17.68 -18.56
CA ALA A 211 5.82 -17.42 -18.06
C ALA A 211 5.84 -16.27 -17.05
N GLY A 212 5.14 -15.16 -17.33
CA GLY A 212 5.00 -14.03 -16.42
C GLY A 212 4.35 -14.42 -15.10
N ALA A 213 3.25 -15.19 -15.15
CA ALA A 213 2.57 -15.66 -13.94
C ALA A 213 3.47 -16.57 -13.08
N LYS A 214 4.20 -17.51 -13.70
CA LYS A 214 5.16 -18.39 -12.99
C LYS A 214 6.33 -17.59 -12.42
N PHE A 215 6.82 -16.58 -13.15
CA PHE A 215 7.90 -15.73 -12.67
C PHE A 215 7.47 -14.91 -11.45
N THR A 216 6.28 -14.29 -11.49
CA THR A 216 5.68 -13.61 -10.33
C THR A 216 5.58 -14.54 -9.13
N PHE A 217 5.08 -15.75 -9.32
CA PHE A 217 4.99 -16.76 -8.26
C PHE A 217 6.36 -17.04 -7.61
N LEU A 218 7.41 -17.24 -8.42
CA LEU A 218 8.76 -17.50 -7.88
C LEU A 218 9.30 -16.29 -7.11
N LEU A 219 9.07 -15.06 -7.62
CA LEU A 219 9.48 -13.83 -6.95
C LEU A 219 8.79 -13.63 -5.60
N GLU A 220 7.51 -13.97 -5.50
CA GLU A 220 6.78 -13.94 -4.22
C GLU A 220 7.44 -14.87 -3.19
N GLY A 221 7.87 -16.07 -3.61
CA GLY A 221 8.57 -17.03 -2.77
C GLY A 221 9.92 -16.52 -2.24
N VAL A 222 10.62 -15.65 -2.97
CA VAL A 222 11.90 -15.05 -2.54
C VAL A 222 11.73 -14.21 -1.26
N PHE A 223 10.54 -13.68 -0.98
CA PHE A 223 10.29 -12.89 0.23
C PHE A 223 10.42 -13.69 1.53
N ILE A 224 10.43 -15.03 1.48
CA ILE A 224 10.75 -15.89 2.63
C ILE A 224 12.14 -15.57 3.19
N ILE A 225 13.12 -15.26 2.33
CA ILE A 225 14.49 -14.88 2.73
C ILE A 225 14.47 -13.64 3.63
N GLY A 226 13.50 -12.74 3.41
CA GLY A 226 13.33 -11.52 4.19
C GLY A 226 13.07 -11.77 5.68
N PHE A 227 12.50 -12.91 6.07
CA PHE A 227 12.33 -13.23 7.49
C PHE A 227 13.66 -13.46 8.21
N PHE A 228 14.66 -14.01 7.51
CA PHE A 228 15.91 -14.45 8.10
C PHE A 228 17.02 -13.41 8.00
N THR A 229 16.98 -12.49 7.03
CA THR A 229 18.06 -11.54 6.81
C THR A 229 17.60 -10.21 6.22
N ARG A 230 18.23 -9.11 6.65
CA ARG A 230 18.08 -7.76 6.05
C ARG A 230 19.07 -7.46 4.93
N LYS A 231 20.07 -8.32 4.73
CA LYS A 231 21.10 -8.12 3.70
C LYS A 231 20.51 -8.12 2.29
N SER A 232 19.37 -8.78 2.11
CA SER A 232 18.70 -8.92 0.82
C SER A 232 17.63 -7.86 0.57
N ASP A 233 17.43 -6.88 1.45
CA ASP A 233 16.31 -5.91 1.35
C ASP A 233 16.30 -5.13 0.02
N LYS A 234 17.49 -4.82 -0.54
CA LYS A 234 17.61 -4.21 -1.87
C LYS A 234 17.10 -5.14 -2.98
N TRP A 235 17.45 -6.42 -2.91
CA TRP A 235 16.99 -7.44 -3.86
C TRP A 235 15.50 -7.73 -3.71
N LEU A 236 14.97 -7.72 -2.49
CA LEU A 236 13.54 -7.85 -2.21
C LEU A 236 12.74 -6.67 -2.76
N THR A 237 13.28 -5.46 -2.66
CA THR A 237 12.66 -4.28 -3.30
C THR A 237 12.61 -4.43 -4.82
N CYS A 238 13.69 -4.93 -5.43
CA CYS A 238 13.73 -5.24 -6.86
C CYS A 238 12.74 -6.35 -7.24
N ALA A 239 12.64 -7.41 -6.43
CA ALA A 239 11.63 -8.45 -6.62
C ALA A 239 10.20 -7.89 -6.55
N GLY A 240 9.92 -7.01 -5.57
CA GLY A 240 8.63 -6.30 -5.48
C GLY A 240 8.32 -5.44 -6.69
N PHE A 241 9.31 -4.74 -7.25
CA PHE A 241 9.16 -4.01 -8.52
C PHE A 241 8.82 -4.93 -9.69
N LEU A 242 9.54 -6.05 -9.81
CA LEU A 242 9.30 -7.02 -10.87
C LEU A 242 7.90 -7.65 -10.72
N ILE A 243 7.49 -8.03 -9.51
CA ILE A 243 6.12 -8.50 -9.25
C ILE A 243 5.10 -7.48 -9.76
N PHE A 244 5.23 -6.21 -9.35
CA PHE A 244 4.35 -5.14 -9.81
C PHE A 244 4.33 -5.00 -11.33
N ALA A 245 5.49 -4.98 -11.98
CA ALA A 245 5.59 -4.83 -13.43
C ALA A 245 4.95 -6.01 -14.17
N PHE A 246 5.22 -7.24 -13.72
CA PHE A 246 4.66 -8.43 -14.35
C PHE A 246 3.17 -8.56 -14.08
N THR A 247 2.65 -8.26 -12.89
CA THR A 247 1.20 -8.31 -12.63
C THR A 247 0.44 -7.21 -13.38
N ALA A 248 1.02 -6.02 -13.52
CA ALA A 248 0.43 -4.97 -14.36
C ALA A 248 0.34 -5.41 -15.83
N PHE A 249 1.38 -6.08 -16.33
CA PHE A 249 1.42 -6.57 -17.70
C PHE A 249 0.55 -7.83 -17.94
N SER A 250 0.60 -8.80 -17.03
CA SER A 250 0.03 -10.15 -17.20
C SER A 250 -1.34 -10.33 -16.56
N SER A 251 -1.82 -9.37 -15.77
CA SER A 251 -3.09 -9.51 -15.04
C SER A 251 -3.90 -8.21 -14.97
N ASP A 252 -3.43 -7.12 -15.59
CA ASP A 252 -3.93 -5.74 -15.42
C ASP A 252 -4.10 -5.32 -13.96
N VAL A 253 -3.16 -5.81 -13.14
CA VAL A 253 -3.17 -5.59 -11.72
C VAL A 253 -2.19 -4.46 -11.40
N PHE A 254 -2.73 -3.24 -11.29
CA PHE A 254 -1.96 -2.03 -11.05
C PHE A 254 -2.00 -1.61 -9.58
N PHE A 255 -1.10 -2.18 -8.77
CA PHE A 255 -1.00 -1.89 -7.33
C PHE A 255 0.21 -1.00 -7.00
N ILE A 256 0.34 0.15 -7.66
CA ILE A 256 1.50 1.04 -7.49
C ILE A 256 1.65 1.51 -6.04
N GLU A 257 0.53 1.72 -5.34
CA GLU A 257 0.50 2.10 -3.94
C GLU A 257 1.21 1.06 -3.08
N GLN A 258 0.95 -0.21 -3.35
CA GLN A 258 1.57 -1.31 -2.65
C GLN A 258 3.07 -1.40 -2.94
N PHE A 259 3.48 -1.21 -4.19
CA PHE A 259 4.91 -1.19 -4.54
C PHE A 259 5.68 -0.06 -3.81
N VAL A 260 5.13 1.15 -3.77
CA VAL A 260 5.76 2.26 -3.06
C VAL A 260 5.81 2.00 -1.56
N ALA A 261 4.74 1.43 -0.99
CA ALA A 261 4.69 0.97 0.41
C ALA A 261 5.83 -0.02 0.73
N ILE A 262 6.02 -1.03 -0.12
CA ILE A 262 7.13 -2.00 0.00
C ILE A 262 8.48 -1.30 -0.04
N THR A 263 8.67 -0.38 -1.00
CA THR A 263 9.92 0.36 -1.14
C THR A 263 10.25 1.16 0.12
N ILE A 264 9.25 1.82 0.72
CA ILE A 264 9.40 2.52 2.00
C ILE A 264 9.77 1.54 3.13
N ALA A 265 9.09 0.41 3.22
CA ALA A 265 9.30 -0.60 4.25
C ALA A 265 10.72 -1.21 4.25
N PHE A 266 11.30 -1.42 3.06
CA PHE A 266 12.65 -1.97 2.89
C PHE A 266 13.76 -0.90 2.83
N THR A 267 13.43 0.38 3.02
CA THR A 267 14.42 1.45 2.99
C THR A 267 15.38 1.35 4.18
N SER A 268 16.67 1.23 3.87
CA SER A 268 17.72 1.06 4.89
C SER A 268 17.95 2.31 5.76
N PRO A 269 18.45 2.16 7.00
CA PRO A 269 18.80 3.28 7.87
C PRO A 269 19.75 4.31 7.23
N ALA A 270 20.70 3.87 6.40
CA ALA A 270 21.65 4.76 5.70
C ALA A 270 20.93 5.69 4.71
N VAL A 271 19.89 5.20 4.04
CA VAL A 271 19.06 6.02 3.14
C VAL A 271 18.23 7.00 3.94
N TRP A 272 17.62 6.57 5.04
CA TRP A 272 16.88 7.47 5.93
C TRP A 272 17.74 8.58 6.51
N GLN A 273 18.99 8.27 6.90
CA GLN A 273 19.94 9.28 7.36
C GLN A 273 20.28 10.29 6.25
N LYS A 274 20.46 9.82 5.00
CA LYS A 274 20.71 10.69 3.84
C LYS A 274 19.52 11.63 3.60
N TRP A 275 18.30 11.10 3.60
CA TRP A 275 17.08 11.89 3.39
C TRP A 275 16.79 12.83 4.56
N GLY A 276 17.08 12.41 5.79
CA GLY A 276 16.92 13.25 6.98
C GLY A 276 17.70 14.55 6.87
N ARG A 277 18.94 14.51 6.37
CA ARG A 277 19.75 15.72 6.13
C ARG A 277 19.15 16.67 5.08
N TRP A 278 18.42 16.14 4.11
CA TRP A 278 17.79 16.95 3.05
C TRP A 278 16.43 17.51 3.50
N LEU A 279 15.65 16.71 4.22
CA LEU A 279 14.32 17.07 4.73
C LEU A 279 14.36 17.89 6.02
N SER A 280 15.49 17.91 6.73
CA SER A 280 15.82 18.95 7.69
C SER A 280 16.21 20.21 6.92
N PHE A 281 15.23 20.89 6.31
CA PHE A 281 15.34 22.33 6.13
C PHE A 281 15.71 22.87 7.51
N LYS A 282 16.93 23.41 7.65
CA LYS A 282 17.47 24.01 8.87
C LYS A 282 16.34 24.74 9.64
N SER A 283 15.80 24.13 10.68
CA SER A 283 15.19 24.88 11.78
C SER A 283 16.35 25.44 12.60
N ALA A 284 17.13 26.35 12.00
CA ALA A 284 18.27 27.00 12.65
C ALA A 284 17.84 27.97 13.78
N SER A 285 16.61 27.85 14.29
CA SER A 285 16.03 28.73 15.29
C SER A 285 15.56 28.02 16.57
N GLU A 286 15.57 26.68 16.66
CA GLU A 286 15.04 25.98 17.85
C GLU A 286 16.11 25.44 18.83
N ASP A 287 17.39 25.49 18.48
CA ASP A 287 18.49 25.03 19.37
C ASP A 287 18.82 26.01 20.52
N LYS A 288 17.98 27.01 20.80
CA LYS A 288 18.22 27.97 21.91
C LYS A 288 17.34 27.83 23.14
N VAL A 289 16.41 26.87 23.22
CA VAL A 289 15.39 26.88 24.30
C VAL A 289 15.54 25.78 25.35
N TYR A 290 16.48 24.83 25.22
CA TYR A 290 16.64 23.75 26.22
C TYR A 290 17.93 23.80 27.05
N HIS A 291 18.39 25.02 27.36
CA HIS A 291 19.33 25.26 28.47
C HIS A 291 18.77 26.34 29.39
N CYS A 292 17.69 26.03 30.11
CA CYS A 292 17.37 26.66 31.39
C CYS A 292 16.49 25.70 32.20
N ASN A 293 16.93 25.47 33.44
CA ASN A 293 16.38 24.63 34.51
C ASN A 293 16.86 23.17 34.53
#